data_AF-A0A9P8PIN9-F1
#
_entry.id   AF-A0A9P8PIN9-F1
#
_cell.length_a   1.000
_cell.length_b   1.000
_cell.length_c   1.000
_cell.angle_alpha   90.00
_cell.angle_beta   90.00
_cell.angle_gamma   90.00
#
_symmetry.space_group_name_H-M   'P 1'
#
loop_
_entity.id
_entity.type
_entity.pdbx_description
1 polymer ?
#
loop_
_entity_poly.entity_id
_entity_poly.type
_entity_poly.pdbx_seq_one_letter_code
_entity_poly.pdbx_strand_id
1 'polypeptide(L)'
;MSYTPKDISVLVTDFLKRSLEQNEIPEDNKESIEFAIESINDAFNLDSELIERVLTKTFKHQSLEKLIGNVKDAGEFSNSEAVPVHVSQAETETKDRAEALKLEGNRAMAKREFEQAIEKYSAALELAPANAVYLSNRAAAYSSIGKHDQALVDAQKATESEPSYAKAWSRMGLAKYALGDVEGSMNAYDQGLKVEGNSPSDAMKKGYETAKRKYTEQLADSLGTTETEETPGSTTRGSDIPDLASLANMFGGSSGSDQGASGGAGGLGGLAGLMNNPQVMQAAQRMMQNPEAMNGLLNNPQLRQMAQNFGLGNDSNLEDLMNNPMLQNLANQFRGGPNPQ
;
A
#
# COMPACT_ATOMS: atom_id res chain seq x y z
N MET A 1 25.31 32.11 -24.83
CA MET A 1 24.68 32.00 -23.48
C MET A 1 24.55 30.53 -23.18
N SER A 2 24.97 30.08 -22.01
CA SER A 2 24.71 28.70 -21.59
C SER A 2 23.33 28.66 -20.94
N TYR A 3 22.44 27.82 -21.45
CA TYR A 3 21.12 27.62 -20.87
C TYR A 3 21.21 26.50 -19.84
N THR A 4 20.57 26.69 -18.69
CA THR A 4 20.49 25.63 -17.69
C THR A 4 19.44 24.59 -18.09
N PRO A 5 19.50 23.35 -17.55
CA PRO A 5 18.45 22.36 -17.76
C PRO A 5 17.06 22.89 -17.40
N LYS A 6 16.95 23.73 -16.35
CA LYS A 6 15.68 24.37 -15.96
C LYS A 6 15.19 25.36 -17.00
N ASP A 7 16.08 26.15 -17.60
CA ASP A 7 15.72 27.12 -18.65
C ASP A 7 15.13 26.40 -19.87
N ILE A 8 15.73 25.28 -20.26
CA ILE A 8 15.28 24.45 -21.38
C ILE A 8 13.93 23.80 -21.05
N SER A 9 13.75 23.25 -19.84
CA SER A 9 12.48 22.66 -19.42
C SER A 9 11.32 23.66 -19.45
N VAL A 10 11.58 24.94 -19.10
CA VAL A 10 10.58 26.02 -19.22
C VAL A 10 10.18 26.28 -20.67
N LEU A 11 11.13 26.28 -21.61
CA LEU A 11 10.80 26.44 -23.03
C LEU A 11 9.97 25.28 -23.58
N VAL A 12 10.29 24.06 -23.16
CA VAL A 12 9.56 22.86 -23.59
C VAL A 12 8.13 22.87 -23.06
N THR A 13 7.92 23.23 -21.80
CA THR A 13 6.56 23.31 -21.24
C THR A 13 5.75 24.47 -21.81
N ASP A 14 6.36 25.62 -22.11
CA ASP A 14 5.72 26.73 -22.84
C ASP A 14 5.30 26.35 -24.26
N PHE A 15 6.15 25.60 -24.99
CA PHE A 15 5.80 25.06 -26.31
C PHE A 15 4.59 24.12 -26.25
N LEU A 16 4.62 23.13 -25.35
CA LEU A 16 3.53 22.16 -25.21
C LEU A 16 2.20 22.84 -24.85
N LYS A 17 2.21 23.86 -23.98
CA LYS A 17 1.03 24.66 -23.64
C LYS A 17 0.48 25.40 -24.86
N ARG A 18 1.33 26.01 -25.68
CA ARG A 18 0.90 26.70 -26.90
C ARG A 18 0.33 25.75 -27.94
N SER A 19 0.90 24.56 -28.10
CA SER A 19 0.34 23.56 -29.03
C SER A 19 -1.03 23.04 -28.56
N LEU A 20 -1.29 22.98 -27.24
CA LEU A 20 -2.63 22.73 -26.71
C LEU A 20 -3.60 23.88 -27.04
N GLU A 21 -3.18 25.13 -26.84
CA GLU A 21 -4.00 26.33 -27.12
C GLU A 21 -4.30 26.51 -28.62
N GLN A 22 -3.35 26.16 -29.48
CA GLN A 22 -3.49 26.23 -30.95
C GLN A 22 -4.21 25.02 -31.54
N ASN A 23 -4.64 24.07 -30.70
CA ASN A 23 -5.35 22.85 -31.08
C ASN A 23 -4.59 21.99 -32.12
N GLU A 24 -3.27 21.99 -32.05
CA GLU A 24 -2.39 21.22 -32.94
C GLU A 24 -2.31 19.74 -32.52
N ILE A 25 -2.81 19.43 -31.32
CA ILE A 25 -2.77 18.11 -30.69
C ILE A 25 -4.15 17.45 -30.80
N PRO A 26 -4.24 16.18 -31.24
CA PRO A 26 -5.49 15.42 -31.24
C PRO A 26 -6.15 15.39 -29.87
N GLU A 27 -7.49 15.50 -29.81
CA GLU A 27 -8.26 15.52 -28.54
C GLU A 27 -7.91 14.35 -27.62
N ASP A 28 -7.77 13.14 -28.17
CA ASP A 28 -7.42 11.92 -27.42
C ASP A 28 -6.06 12.00 -26.72
N ASN A 29 -5.19 12.93 -27.13
CA ASN A 29 -3.83 13.08 -26.61
C ASN A 29 -3.67 14.31 -25.70
N LYS A 30 -4.69 15.19 -25.58
CA LYS A 30 -4.56 16.43 -24.79
C LYS A 30 -4.30 16.17 -23.31
N GLU A 31 -5.05 15.25 -22.71
CA GLU A 31 -4.86 14.84 -21.31
C GLU A 31 -3.45 14.29 -21.06
N SER A 32 -2.88 13.58 -22.04
CA SER A 32 -1.52 13.05 -21.94
C SER A 32 -0.46 14.14 -21.98
N ILE A 33 -0.68 15.21 -22.74
CA ILE A 33 0.24 16.35 -22.84
C ILE A 33 0.15 17.24 -21.62
N GLU A 34 -1.06 17.44 -21.07
CA GLU A 34 -1.26 18.15 -19.80
C GLU A 34 -0.51 17.44 -18.66
N PHE A 35 -0.62 16.11 -18.57
CA PHE A 35 0.11 15.32 -17.58
C PHE A 35 1.64 15.39 -17.78
N ALA A 36 2.12 15.42 -19.03
CA ALA A 36 3.53 15.59 -19.33
C ALA A 36 4.05 16.96 -18.88
N ILE A 37 3.28 18.03 -19.09
CA ILE A 37 3.60 19.38 -18.62
C ILE A 37 3.72 19.40 -17.09
N GLU A 38 2.76 18.79 -16.38
CA GLU A 38 2.78 18.69 -14.92
C GLU A 38 4.00 17.91 -14.42
N SER A 39 4.27 16.74 -15.01
CA SER A 39 5.44 15.92 -14.67
C SER A 39 6.77 16.65 -14.88
N ILE A 40 6.90 17.46 -15.94
CA ILE A 40 8.12 18.25 -16.19
C ILE A 40 8.22 19.40 -15.17
N ASN A 41 7.12 20.06 -14.84
CA ASN A 41 7.13 21.12 -13.82
C ASN A 41 7.57 20.56 -12.46
N ASP A 42 7.07 19.39 -12.08
CA ASP A 42 7.43 18.73 -10.82
C ASP A 42 8.89 18.27 -10.81
N ALA A 43 9.33 17.61 -11.89
CA ALA A 43 10.70 17.08 -11.98
C ALA A 43 11.77 18.19 -11.85
N PHE A 44 11.51 19.38 -12.39
CA PHE A 44 12.45 20.50 -12.37
C PHE A 44 12.13 21.56 -11.31
N ASN A 45 11.07 21.36 -10.51
CA ASN A 45 10.53 22.33 -9.56
C ASN A 45 10.30 23.69 -10.24
N LEU A 46 9.51 23.69 -11.31
CA LEU A 46 9.16 24.88 -12.08
C LEU A 46 7.89 25.49 -11.47
N ASP A 47 8.06 26.60 -10.75
CA ASP A 47 6.94 27.40 -10.29
C ASP A 47 6.55 28.48 -11.32
N SER A 48 5.34 29.02 -11.18
CA SER A 48 4.80 30.04 -12.11
C SER A 48 5.69 31.29 -12.19
N GLU A 49 6.34 31.69 -11.10
CA GLU A 49 7.23 32.86 -11.07
C GLU A 49 8.55 32.62 -11.82
N LEU A 50 9.12 31.42 -11.71
CA LEU A 50 10.33 31.00 -12.39
C LEU A 50 10.07 30.86 -13.89
N ILE A 51 8.94 30.25 -14.27
CA ILE A 51 8.51 30.12 -15.66
C ILE A 51 8.42 31.51 -16.30
N GLU A 52 7.69 32.44 -15.66
CA GLU A 52 7.54 33.81 -16.17
C GLU A 52 8.88 34.55 -16.24
N ARG A 53 9.73 34.41 -15.21
CA ARG A 53 11.06 35.03 -15.18
C ARG A 53 11.96 34.52 -16.30
N VAL A 54 11.96 33.22 -16.57
CA VAL A 54 12.80 32.59 -17.59
C VAL A 54 12.31 32.97 -18.98
N LEU A 55 10.99 32.92 -19.23
CA LEU A 55 10.41 33.34 -20.51
C LEU A 55 10.67 34.82 -20.79
N THR A 56 10.55 35.69 -19.78
CA THR A 56 10.73 37.15 -19.94
C THR A 56 12.19 37.59 -19.98
N LYS A 57 13.04 37.13 -19.05
CA LYS A 57 14.43 37.61 -18.88
C LYS A 57 15.44 36.80 -19.67
N THR A 58 15.29 35.48 -19.70
CA THR A 58 16.25 34.58 -20.37
C THR A 58 15.97 34.47 -21.86
N PHE A 59 14.70 34.24 -22.23
CA PHE A 59 14.31 34.02 -23.62
C PHE A 59 13.62 35.21 -24.29
N LYS A 60 13.30 36.28 -23.55
CA LYS A 60 12.67 37.50 -24.09
C LYS A 60 11.40 37.20 -24.92
N HIS A 61 10.60 36.23 -24.47
CA HIS A 61 9.41 35.71 -25.17
C HIS A 61 9.67 35.14 -26.57
N GLN A 62 10.91 34.75 -26.89
CA GLN A 62 11.17 34.01 -28.10
C GLN A 62 10.65 32.59 -27.94
N SER A 63 9.87 32.14 -28.91
CA SER A 63 9.36 30.78 -28.95
C SER A 63 10.48 29.80 -29.31
N LEU A 64 10.32 28.53 -28.90
CA LEU A 64 11.30 27.48 -29.12
C LEU A 64 11.61 27.29 -30.62
N GLU A 65 10.61 27.39 -31.47
CA GLU A 65 10.72 27.28 -32.93
C GLU A 65 11.55 28.42 -33.52
N LYS A 66 11.44 29.64 -32.95
CA LYS A 66 12.23 30.80 -33.39
C LYS A 66 13.68 30.71 -32.94
N LEU A 67 13.94 30.10 -31.78
CA LEU A 67 15.28 29.83 -31.26
C LEU A 67 15.99 28.75 -32.08
N ILE A 68 15.26 27.70 -32.47
CA ILE A 68 15.78 26.59 -33.31
C ILE A 68 15.89 27.01 -34.78
N GLY A 69 14.94 27.79 -35.31
CA GLY A 69 14.93 28.25 -36.71
C GLY A 69 16.08 29.18 -37.09
N ASN A 70 16.76 29.77 -36.10
CA ASN A 70 18.00 30.54 -36.29
C ASN A 70 19.26 29.65 -36.37
N VAL A 71 19.14 28.35 -36.15
CA VAL A 71 20.23 27.36 -36.28
C VAL A 71 20.23 26.81 -37.70
N LYS A 72 20.55 27.66 -38.68
CA LYS A 72 20.87 27.20 -40.05
C LYS A 72 22.36 26.97 -40.28
N ASP A 73 23.21 27.34 -39.33
CA ASP A 73 24.68 27.21 -39.39
C ASP A 73 25.28 26.69 -38.07
N ALA A 74 24.74 25.60 -37.52
CA ALA A 74 25.53 24.78 -36.60
C ALA A 74 25.96 23.53 -37.36
N GLY A 75 27.19 23.59 -37.87
CA GLY A 75 27.84 22.51 -38.58
C GLY A 75 27.87 21.21 -37.78
N GLU A 76 28.11 20.14 -38.51
CA GLU A 76 28.42 18.79 -38.03
C GLU A 76 29.08 18.81 -36.65
N PHE A 77 28.38 18.27 -35.65
CA PHE A 77 29.01 17.97 -34.38
C PHE A 77 30.02 16.84 -34.60
N SER A 78 31.29 17.24 -34.73
CA SER A 78 32.45 16.36 -34.70
C SER A 78 32.37 15.47 -33.47
N ASN A 79 32.43 14.15 -33.72
CA ASN A 79 32.73 13.11 -32.75
C ASN A 79 33.81 13.58 -31.77
N SER A 80 33.44 13.83 -30.52
CA SER A 80 34.38 13.89 -29.41
C SER A 80 34.08 12.69 -28.51
N GLU A 81 34.84 11.63 -28.73
CA GLU A 81 34.98 10.42 -27.89
C GLU A 81 33.80 10.09 -26.98
N ALA A 82 32.67 9.73 -27.59
CA ALA A 82 31.75 8.81 -26.96
C ALA A 82 32.43 7.44 -26.92
N VAL A 83 32.73 6.95 -25.72
CA VAL A 83 32.82 5.51 -25.50
C VAL A 83 31.48 4.95 -25.98
N PRO A 84 31.44 4.11 -27.04
CA PRO A 84 30.19 3.83 -27.74
C PRO A 84 29.32 2.92 -26.88
N VAL A 85 28.25 3.48 -26.30
CA VAL A 85 27.07 2.70 -25.91
C VAL A 85 26.08 2.87 -27.06
N HIS A 86 26.19 1.98 -28.04
CA HIS A 86 25.30 1.93 -29.18
C HIS A 86 23.95 1.34 -28.72
N VAL A 87 23.05 2.17 -28.20
CA VAL A 87 21.62 1.83 -28.12
C VAL A 87 21.00 2.27 -29.43
N SER A 88 20.65 1.30 -30.28
CA SER A 88 20.08 1.56 -31.61
C SER A 88 18.69 2.21 -31.51
N GLN A 89 18.28 3.07 -32.45
CA GLN A 89 16.92 3.67 -32.49
C GLN A 89 15.81 2.60 -32.40
N ALA A 90 16.07 1.41 -32.92
CA ALA A 90 15.18 0.24 -32.82
C ALA A 90 14.96 -0.24 -31.38
N GLU A 91 15.95 -0.09 -30.48
CA GLU A 91 15.81 -0.44 -29.06
C GLU A 91 14.87 0.53 -28.33
N THR A 92 14.91 1.82 -28.68
CA THR A 92 13.99 2.83 -28.13
C THR A 92 12.55 2.57 -28.56
N GLU A 93 12.32 2.32 -29.86
CA GLU A 93 10.99 1.97 -30.37
C GLU A 93 10.45 0.67 -29.76
N THR A 94 11.32 -0.32 -29.55
CA THR A 94 10.96 -1.59 -28.91
C THR A 94 10.54 -1.38 -27.45
N LYS A 95 11.26 -0.52 -26.72
CA LYS A 95 10.91 -0.16 -25.34
C LYS A 95 9.58 0.58 -25.26
N ASP A 96 9.36 1.58 -26.10
CA ASP A 96 8.13 2.36 -26.12
C ASP A 96 6.91 1.49 -26.47
N ARG A 97 7.08 0.56 -27.42
CA ARG A 97 6.05 -0.43 -27.75
C ARG A 97 5.72 -1.35 -26.56
N ALA A 98 6.73 -1.79 -25.81
CA ALA A 98 6.52 -2.61 -24.61
C ALA A 98 5.78 -1.84 -23.51
N GLU A 99 6.11 -0.57 -23.32
CA GLU A 99 5.44 0.32 -22.36
C GLU A 99 3.99 0.61 -22.75
N ALA A 100 3.70 0.77 -24.05
CA ALA A 100 2.33 0.92 -24.56
C ALA A 100 1.49 -0.34 -24.27
N LEU A 101 2.05 -1.53 -24.51
CA LEU A 101 1.39 -2.81 -24.19
C LEU A 101 1.14 -2.96 -22.68
N LYS A 102 2.09 -2.54 -21.83
CA LYS A 102 1.88 -2.48 -20.38
C LYS A 102 0.69 -1.57 -20.04
N LEU A 103 0.60 -0.39 -20.63
CA LEU A 103 -0.50 0.54 -20.36
C LEU A 103 -1.85 -0.04 -20.79
N GLU A 104 -1.92 -0.69 -21.95
CA GLU A 104 -3.12 -1.42 -22.38
C GLU A 104 -3.50 -2.53 -21.39
N GLY A 105 -2.52 -3.32 -20.93
CA GLY A 105 -2.75 -4.33 -19.90
C GLY A 105 -3.27 -3.72 -18.59
N ASN A 106 -2.75 -2.56 -18.17
CA ASN A 106 -3.24 -1.86 -16.99
C ASN A 106 -4.69 -1.37 -17.15
N ARG A 107 -5.08 -0.90 -18.35
CA ARG A 107 -6.46 -0.53 -18.63
C ARG A 107 -7.40 -1.74 -18.56
N ALA A 108 -6.98 -2.88 -19.11
CA ALA A 108 -7.73 -4.13 -19.01
C ALA A 108 -7.87 -4.60 -17.54
N MET A 109 -6.79 -4.50 -16.74
CA MET A 109 -6.85 -4.77 -15.30
C MET A 109 -7.89 -3.88 -14.58
N ALA A 110 -7.92 -2.58 -14.88
CA ALA A 110 -8.89 -1.65 -14.29
C ALA A 110 -10.34 -2.00 -14.65
N LYS A 111 -10.57 -2.55 -15.85
CA LYS A 111 -11.86 -3.07 -16.31
C LYS A 111 -12.18 -4.49 -15.84
N ARG A 112 -11.27 -5.13 -15.09
CA ARG A 112 -11.34 -6.54 -14.68
C ARG A 112 -11.37 -7.54 -15.86
N GLU A 113 -10.83 -7.14 -17.00
CA GLU A 113 -10.65 -7.96 -18.20
C GLU A 113 -9.30 -8.71 -18.10
N PHE A 114 -9.20 -9.65 -17.16
CA PHE A 114 -7.92 -10.23 -16.74
C PHE A 114 -7.22 -11.05 -17.83
N GLU A 115 -7.97 -11.80 -18.65
CA GLU A 115 -7.42 -12.54 -19.79
C GLU A 115 -6.80 -11.59 -20.82
N GLN A 116 -7.46 -10.46 -21.11
CA GLN A 116 -6.90 -9.45 -22.00
C GLN A 116 -5.66 -8.79 -21.38
N ALA A 117 -5.66 -8.51 -20.08
CA ALA A 117 -4.48 -8.01 -19.39
C ALA A 117 -3.29 -8.97 -19.52
N ILE A 118 -3.52 -10.28 -19.35
CA ILE A 118 -2.51 -11.33 -19.53
C ILE A 118 -1.94 -11.31 -20.95
N GLU A 119 -2.79 -11.19 -21.98
CA GLU A 119 -2.37 -11.11 -23.37
C GLU A 119 -1.44 -9.90 -23.58
N LYS A 120 -1.84 -8.72 -23.11
CA LYS A 120 -1.07 -7.47 -23.27
C LYS A 120 0.26 -7.50 -22.54
N TYR A 121 0.29 -7.99 -21.29
CA TYR A 121 1.57 -8.15 -20.58
C TYR A 121 2.44 -9.24 -21.20
N SER A 122 1.87 -10.29 -21.77
CA SER A 122 2.64 -11.31 -22.48
C SER A 122 3.30 -10.75 -23.73
N ALA A 123 2.58 -9.96 -24.52
CA ALA A 123 3.16 -9.24 -25.66
C ALA A 123 4.26 -8.25 -25.21
N ALA A 124 4.09 -7.55 -24.08
CA ALA A 124 5.15 -6.68 -23.53
C ALA A 124 6.40 -7.48 -23.13
N LEU A 125 6.21 -8.70 -22.61
CA LEU A 125 7.29 -9.62 -22.23
C LEU A 125 7.98 -10.28 -23.43
N GLU A 126 7.34 -10.39 -24.59
CA GLU A 126 8.03 -10.78 -25.83
C GLU A 126 9.09 -9.75 -26.24
N LEU A 127 8.85 -8.47 -25.92
CA LEU A 127 9.76 -7.37 -26.22
C LEU A 127 10.81 -7.15 -25.10
N ALA A 128 10.42 -7.36 -23.85
CA ALA A 128 11.31 -7.23 -22.68
C ALA A 128 11.11 -8.40 -21.69
N PRO A 129 11.72 -9.58 -21.95
CA PRO A 129 11.39 -10.83 -21.24
C PRO A 129 11.67 -10.85 -19.73
N ALA A 130 12.62 -10.04 -19.27
CA ALA A 130 13.02 -9.97 -17.87
C ALA A 130 12.41 -8.77 -17.13
N ASN A 131 11.53 -7.98 -17.75
CA ASN A 131 11.00 -6.79 -17.08
C ASN A 131 10.15 -7.16 -15.85
N ALA A 132 10.66 -6.86 -14.66
CA ALA A 132 10.04 -7.23 -13.38
C ALA A 132 8.65 -6.61 -13.20
N VAL A 133 8.41 -5.41 -13.75
CA VAL A 133 7.09 -4.75 -13.70
C VAL A 133 6.08 -5.54 -14.52
N TYR A 134 6.43 -5.96 -15.74
CA TYR A 134 5.52 -6.69 -16.62
C TYR A 134 5.21 -8.08 -16.07
N LEU A 135 6.24 -8.79 -15.58
CA LEU A 135 6.09 -10.07 -14.90
C LEU A 135 5.19 -9.95 -13.66
N SER A 136 5.43 -8.97 -12.80
CA SER A 136 4.60 -8.72 -11.60
C SER A 136 3.15 -8.36 -11.94
N ASN A 137 2.92 -7.57 -13.00
CA ASN A 137 1.58 -7.21 -13.43
C ASN A 137 0.83 -8.41 -14.02
N ARG A 138 1.50 -9.25 -14.82
CA ARG A 138 0.91 -10.50 -15.32
C ARG A 138 0.65 -11.50 -14.19
N ALA A 139 1.52 -11.59 -13.19
CA ALA A 139 1.28 -12.38 -11.98
C ALA A 139 0.04 -11.92 -11.22
N ALA A 140 -0.21 -10.60 -11.15
CA ALA A 140 -1.43 -10.05 -10.57
C ALA A 140 -2.67 -10.50 -11.36
N ALA A 141 -2.64 -10.40 -12.69
CA ALA A 141 -3.73 -10.83 -13.57
C ALA A 141 -4.02 -12.33 -13.46
N TYR A 142 -2.97 -13.18 -13.45
CA TYR A 142 -3.11 -14.62 -13.20
C TYR A 142 -3.74 -14.94 -11.85
N SER A 143 -3.34 -14.22 -10.80
CA SER A 143 -3.93 -14.38 -9.46
C SER A 143 -5.41 -14.01 -9.44
N SER A 144 -5.81 -12.98 -10.19
CA SER A 144 -7.22 -12.54 -10.29
C SER A 144 -8.14 -13.56 -10.94
N ILE A 145 -7.60 -14.50 -11.73
CA ILE A 145 -8.35 -15.61 -12.35
C ILE A 145 -8.06 -16.97 -11.71
N GLY A 146 -7.45 -16.98 -10.52
CA GLY A 146 -7.16 -18.20 -9.75
C GLY A 146 -6.00 -19.05 -10.26
N LYS A 147 -5.23 -18.58 -11.25
CA LYS A 147 -4.08 -19.30 -11.82
C LYS A 147 -2.81 -19.04 -11.02
N HIS A 148 -2.82 -19.45 -9.76
CA HIS A 148 -1.76 -19.11 -8.79
C HIS A 148 -0.40 -19.74 -9.11
N ASP A 149 -0.35 -20.92 -9.75
CA ASP A 149 0.91 -21.51 -10.21
C ASP A 149 1.63 -20.62 -11.23
N GLN A 150 0.89 -20.07 -12.20
CA GLN A 150 1.44 -19.18 -13.21
C GLN A 150 1.84 -17.83 -12.59
N ALA A 151 1.05 -17.34 -11.64
CA ALA A 151 1.38 -16.14 -10.88
C ALA A 151 2.68 -16.31 -10.08
N LEU A 152 2.89 -17.48 -9.47
CA LEU A 152 4.10 -17.79 -8.73
C LEU A 152 5.34 -17.78 -9.64
N VAL A 153 5.25 -18.44 -10.81
CA VAL A 153 6.34 -18.47 -11.79
C VAL A 153 6.74 -17.06 -12.23
N ASP A 154 5.77 -16.22 -12.57
CA ASP A 154 6.06 -14.84 -12.98
C ASP A 154 6.60 -13.98 -11.83
N ALA A 155 6.05 -14.14 -10.62
CA ALA A 155 6.52 -13.40 -9.45
C ALA A 155 7.96 -13.79 -9.08
N GLN A 156 8.32 -15.07 -9.15
CA GLN A 156 9.69 -15.54 -8.94
C GLN A 156 10.65 -14.93 -9.95
N LYS A 157 10.32 -15.00 -11.24
CA LYS A 157 11.13 -14.35 -12.30
C LYS A 157 11.28 -12.85 -12.07
N ALA A 158 10.22 -12.18 -11.61
CA ALA A 158 10.27 -10.76 -11.29
C ALA A 158 11.23 -10.48 -10.12
N THR A 159 11.20 -11.28 -9.05
CA THR A 159 12.13 -11.14 -7.92
C THR A 159 13.58 -11.50 -8.29
N GLU A 160 13.78 -12.45 -9.20
CA GLU A 160 15.11 -12.81 -9.72
C GLU A 160 15.69 -11.69 -10.60
N SER A 161 14.83 -11.06 -11.43
CA SER A 161 15.29 -9.97 -12.29
C SER A 161 15.50 -8.65 -11.56
N GLU A 162 14.63 -8.31 -10.61
CA GLU A 162 14.74 -7.07 -9.83
C GLU A 162 14.40 -7.35 -8.35
N PRO A 163 15.39 -7.78 -7.54
CA PRO A 163 15.17 -8.09 -6.13
C PRO A 163 14.69 -6.90 -5.29
N SER A 164 14.95 -5.66 -5.73
CA SER A 164 14.47 -4.43 -5.10
C SER A 164 13.02 -4.08 -5.44
N TYR A 165 12.36 -4.83 -6.32
CA TYR A 165 10.99 -4.55 -6.72
C TYR A 165 9.99 -5.17 -5.74
N ALA A 166 9.67 -4.42 -4.67
CA ALA A 166 8.79 -4.86 -3.57
C ALA A 166 7.46 -5.51 -4.05
N LYS A 167 6.84 -4.98 -5.11
CA LYS A 167 5.58 -5.52 -5.63
C LYS A 167 5.70 -6.99 -6.07
N ALA A 168 6.84 -7.41 -6.62
CA ALA A 168 7.06 -8.80 -7.00
C ALA A 168 7.05 -9.74 -5.79
N TRP A 169 7.67 -9.34 -4.68
CA TRP A 169 7.63 -10.08 -3.41
C TRP A 169 6.21 -10.22 -2.88
N SER A 170 5.41 -9.16 -2.96
CA SER A 170 4.00 -9.19 -2.59
C SER A 170 3.19 -10.16 -3.48
N ARG A 171 3.46 -10.20 -4.79
CA ARG A 171 2.82 -11.17 -5.71
C ARG A 171 3.21 -12.61 -5.40
N MET A 172 4.49 -12.85 -5.12
CA MET A 172 5.01 -14.16 -4.75
C MET A 172 4.39 -14.65 -3.43
N GLY A 173 4.32 -13.78 -2.42
CA GLY A 173 3.67 -14.07 -1.15
C GLY A 173 2.20 -14.46 -1.32
N LEU A 174 1.46 -13.71 -2.16
CA LEU A 174 0.06 -14.01 -2.43
C LEU A 174 -0.11 -15.36 -3.15
N ALA A 175 0.67 -15.60 -4.20
CA ALA A 175 0.59 -16.83 -4.98
C ALA A 175 0.90 -18.07 -4.11
N LYS A 176 1.97 -18.01 -3.30
CA LYS A 176 2.33 -19.09 -2.37
C LYS A 176 1.24 -19.34 -1.31
N TYR A 177 0.66 -18.28 -0.77
CA TYR A 177 -0.42 -18.41 0.21
C TYR A 177 -1.63 -19.14 -0.38
N ALA A 178 -2.01 -18.76 -1.61
CA ALA A 178 -3.12 -19.37 -2.32
C ALA A 178 -2.85 -20.84 -2.70
N LEU A 179 -1.59 -21.20 -2.96
CA LEU A 179 -1.14 -22.58 -3.20
C LEU A 179 -0.97 -23.41 -1.91
N GLY A 180 -1.17 -22.81 -0.73
CA GLY A 180 -1.02 -23.48 0.56
C GLY A 180 0.42 -23.55 1.09
N ASP A 181 1.39 -22.99 0.39
CA ASP A 181 2.76 -22.79 0.87
C ASP A 181 2.82 -21.56 1.80
N VAL A 182 2.33 -21.75 3.03
CA VAL A 182 2.16 -20.66 3.99
C VAL A 182 3.51 -20.17 4.53
N GLU A 183 4.45 -21.08 4.80
CA GLU A 183 5.81 -20.73 5.19
C GLU A 183 6.51 -19.91 4.10
N GLY A 184 6.46 -20.38 2.85
CA GLY A 184 7.04 -19.68 1.73
C GLY A 184 6.37 -18.33 1.47
N SER A 185 5.07 -18.21 1.70
CA SER A 185 4.35 -16.94 1.64
C SER A 185 4.84 -15.94 2.68
N MET A 186 4.94 -16.37 3.94
CA MET A 186 5.47 -15.56 5.04
C MET A 186 6.88 -15.06 4.73
N ASN A 187 7.74 -15.96 4.22
CA ASN A 187 9.11 -15.61 3.84
C ASN A 187 9.15 -14.60 2.68
N ALA A 188 8.30 -14.75 1.66
CA ALA A 188 8.25 -13.80 0.55
C ALA A 188 7.79 -12.40 1.00
N TYR A 189 6.77 -12.30 1.86
CA TYR A 189 6.35 -11.03 2.43
C TYR A 189 7.41 -10.41 3.35
N ASP A 190 8.13 -11.21 4.13
CA ASP A 190 9.26 -10.74 4.96
C ASP A 190 10.38 -10.12 4.10
N GLN A 191 10.71 -10.73 2.95
CA GLN A 191 11.64 -10.13 1.99
C GLN A 191 11.09 -8.81 1.42
N GLY A 192 9.80 -8.76 1.06
CA GLY A 192 9.16 -7.54 0.60
C GLY A 192 9.21 -6.41 1.64
N LEU A 193 9.00 -6.71 2.92
CA LEU A 193 9.11 -5.74 4.02
C LEU A 193 10.55 -5.20 4.15
N LYS A 194 11.56 -6.07 4.02
CA LYS A 194 12.98 -5.64 4.02
C LYS A 194 13.29 -4.70 2.86
N VAL A 195 12.71 -4.95 1.69
CA VAL A 195 12.87 -4.12 0.50
C VAL A 195 12.20 -2.75 0.65
N GLU A 196 11.00 -2.69 1.24
CA GLU A 196 10.30 -1.40 1.49
C GLU A 196 10.93 -0.59 2.64
N GLY A 197 11.66 -1.24 3.54
CA GLY A 197 12.42 -0.59 4.61
C GLY A 197 11.54 0.08 5.66
N ASN A 198 11.85 1.34 6.00
CA ASN A 198 11.26 2.02 7.16
C ASN A 198 9.78 2.39 7.01
N SER A 199 9.24 2.38 5.78
CA SER A 199 7.85 2.74 5.50
C SER A 199 7.17 1.65 4.64
N PRO A 200 6.92 0.45 5.19
CA PRO A 200 6.32 -0.62 4.42
C PRO A 200 4.85 -0.33 4.11
N SER A 201 4.41 -0.78 2.94
CA SER A 201 3.03 -0.66 2.49
C SER A 201 2.11 -1.53 3.34
N ASP A 202 0.87 -1.07 3.51
CA ASP A 202 -0.14 -1.81 4.28
C ASP A 202 -0.43 -3.19 3.66
N ALA A 203 -0.36 -3.30 2.34
CA ALA A 203 -0.52 -4.57 1.64
C ALA A 203 0.56 -5.58 2.03
N MET A 204 1.82 -5.13 2.15
CA MET A 204 2.92 -6.00 2.55
C MET A 204 2.79 -6.46 4.01
N LYS A 205 2.48 -5.52 4.92
CA LYS A 205 2.27 -5.82 6.36
C LYS A 205 1.13 -6.81 6.57
N LYS A 206 -0.04 -6.54 5.97
CA LYS A 206 -1.22 -7.41 6.08
C LYS A 206 -0.96 -8.79 5.47
N GLY A 207 -0.26 -8.85 4.34
CA GLY A 207 0.15 -10.10 3.72
C GLY A 207 1.03 -10.93 4.65
N TYR A 208 2.06 -10.32 5.24
CA TYR A 208 2.95 -10.95 6.21
C TYR A 208 2.18 -11.45 7.45
N GLU A 209 1.36 -10.60 8.07
CA GLU A 209 0.59 -10.96 9.27
C GLU A 209 -0.38 -12.11 9.01
N THR A 210 -1.05 -12.10 7.85
CA THR A 210 -1.98 -13.16 7.44
C THR A 210 -1.25 -14.48 7.23
N ALA A 211 -0.12 -14.45 6.53
CA ALA A 211 0.71 -15.64 6.31
C ALA A 211 1.28 -16.18 7.63
N LYS A 212 1.79 -15.28 8.49
CA LYS A 212 2.34 -15.65 9.80
C LYS A 212 1.29 -16.30 10.70
N ARG A 213 0.08 -15.75 10.77
CA ARG A 213 -1.01 -16.32 11.57
C ARG A 213 -1.35 -17.72 11.09
N LYS A 214 -1.54 -17.92 9.79
CA LYS A 214 -1.85 -19.23 9.23
C LYS A 214 -0.70 -20.22 9.42
N TYR A 215 0.55 -19.77 9.37
CA TYR A 215 1.72 -20.59 9.65
C TYR A 215 1.72 -21.06 11.12
N THR A 216 1.44 -20.16 12.06
CA THR A 216 1.33 -20.51 13.48
C THR A 216 0.17 -21.45 13.79
N GLU A 217 -0.96 -21.28 13.12
CA GLU A 217 -2.12 -22.19 13.21
C GLU A 217 -1.73 -23.59 12.70
N GLN A 218 -1.11 -23.70 11.52
CA GLN A 218 -0.64 -24.98 10.97
C GLN A 218 0.41 -25.66 11.85
N LEU A 219 1.33 -24.88 12.44
CA LEU A 219 2.33 -25.41 13.36
C LEU A 219 1.66 -25.95 14.64
N ALA A 220 0.71 -25.20 15.20
CA ALA A 220 -0.04 -25.61 16.38
C ALA A 220 -0.83 -26.90 16.12
N ASP A 221 -1.50 -27.01 14.97
CA ASP A 221 -2.21 -28.22 14.57
C ASP A 221 -1.25 -29.42 14.43
N SER A 222 -0.05 -29.20 13.89
CA SER A 222 0.95 -30.28 13.74
C SER A 222 1.53 -30.74 15.08
N LEU A 223 1.64 -29.84 16.06
CA LEU A 223 2.12 -30.13 17.41
C LEU A 223 0.98 -30.64 18.33
N GLY A 224 -0.27 -30.39 17.98
CA GLY A 224 -1.49 -30.68 18.75
C GLY A 224 -2.13 -32.04 18.48
N THR A 225 -1.36 -33.07 18.12
CA THR A 225 -1.85 -34.47 18.09
C THR A 225 -1.33 -35.32 19.24
N THR A 226 -1.27 -34.75 20.45
CA THR A 226 -1.30 -35.51 21.72
C THR A 226 -1.86 -34.63 22.83
N GLU A 227 -3.18 -34.42 22.84
CA GLU A 227 -3.96 -34.24 24.08
C GLU A 227 -5.43 -34.43 23.71
N THR A 228 -5.81 -35.70 23.58
CA THR A 228 -7.21 -36.11 23.70
C THR A 228 -7.65 -35.81 25.13
N GLU A 229 -8.13 -34.59 25.39
CA GLU A 229 -9.16 -34.43 26.41
C GLU A 229 -10.48 -34.92 25.79
N GLU A 230 -10.79 -36.18 26.08
CA GLU A 230 -12.11 -36.73 25.90
C GLU A 230 -13.13 -35.87 26.66
N THR A 231 -13.94 -35.10 25.93
CA THR A 231 -15.27 -34.70 26.38
C THR A 231 -16.29 -35.53 25.60
N PRO A 232 -17.14 -36.33 26.27
CA PRO A 232 -18.12 -37.14 25.57
C PRO A 232 -19.31 -36.29 25.15
N GLY A 233 -19.49 -36.13 23.85
CA GLY A 233 -20.78 -35.85 23.23
C GLY A 233 -20.89 -34.55 22.44
N SER A 234 -20.85 -34.65 21.11
CA SER A 234 -21.84 -34.05 20.21
C SER A 234 -21.47 -34.33 18.76
N THR A 235 -22.16 -35.28 18.14
CA THR A 235 -22.23 -35.47 16.70
C THR A 235 -22.94 -34.27 16.05
N THR A 236 -22.21 -33.47 15.27
CA THR A 236 -22.77 -32.73 14.13
C THR A 236 -21.66 -32.45 13.11
N ARG A 237 -21.65 -33.25 12.03
CA ARG A 237 -21.02 -32.90 10.75
C ARG A 237 -21.81 -31.76 10.11
N GLY A 238 -21.11 -30.73 9.63
CA GLY A 238 -21.70 -29.68 8.79
C GLY A 238 -20.70 -28.61 8.38
N SER A 239 -19.97 -28.87 7.29
CA SER A 239 -19.50 -27.89 6.29
C SER A 239 -19.31 -26.42 6.71
N ASP A 240 -18.08 -26.02 7.03
CA ASP A 240 -17.65 -24.61 7.07
C ASP A 240 -16.53 -24.37 6.06
N ILE A 241 -16.90 -23.86 4.89
CA ILE A 241 -15.96 -23.21 3.97
C ILE A 241 -15.98 -21.71 4.34
N PRO A 242 -14.85 -21.08 4.70
CA PRO A 242 -14.81 -19.63 4.87
C PRO A 242 -15.03 -18.95 3.52
N ASP A 243 -16.01 -18.04 3.46
CA ASP A 243 -16.45 -17.34 2.26
C ASP A 243 -15.32 -16.51 1.61
N LEU A 244 -14.77 -17.04 0.51
CA LEU A 244 -13.73 -16.41 -0.32
C LEU A 244 -14.17 -15.09 -0.95
N ALA A 245 -15.48 -14.79 -1.01
CA ALA A 245 -16.00 -13.54 -1.56
C ALA A 245 -15.70 -12.33 -0.65
N SER A 246 -15.53 -12.55 0.65
CA SER A 246 -15.16 -11.49 1.61
C SER A 246 -13.71 -11.02 1.43
N LEU A 247 -12.80 -11.91 1.01
CA LEU A 247 -11.39 -11.58 0.77
C LEU A 247 -11.17 -10.77 -0.53
N ALA A 248 -12.01 -11.01 -1.56
CA ALA A 248 -11.97 -10.27 -2.82
C ALA A 248 -12.41 -8.80 -2.66
N ASN A 249 -13.36 -8.52 -1.77
CA ASN A 249 -13.78 -7.15 -1.44
C ASN A 249 -12.78 -6.41 -0.53
N MET A 250 -11.89 -7.12 0.17
CA MET A 250 -10.85 -6.51 1.01
C MET A 250 -9.58 -6.15 0.22
N PHE A 251 -9.39 -6.76 -0.96
CA PHE A 251 -8.17 -6.61 -1.77
C PHE A 251 -8.37 -5.97 -3.15
N GLY A 252 -9.61 -5.71 -3.57
CA GLY A 252 -9.97 -5.00 -4.81
C GLY A 252 -10.52 -3.60 -4.53
N GLY A 253 -9.82 -2.56 -5.00
CA GLY A 253 -10.12 -1.16 -4.70
C GLY A 253 -11.52 -0.68 -5.09
N SER A 254 -12.11 0.14 -4.21
CA SER A 254 -13.25 1.00 -4.50
C SER A 254 -12.98 2.38 -3.88
N SER A 255 -12.49 3.29 -4.71
CA SER A 255 -12.42 4.73 -4.46
C SER A 255 -13.47 5.46 -5.31
N GLY A 256 -14.35 6.24 -4.66
CA GLY A 256 -15.24 7.28 -5.23
C GLY A 256 -16.54 6.74 -5.86
N SER A 257 -17.74 7.32 -5.69
CA SER A 257 -18.23 8.60 -5.14
C SER A 257 -19.76 8.48 -4.96
N ASP A 258 -20.31 8.79 -3.78
CA ASP A 258 -21.08 10.02 -3.48
C ASP A 258 -22.59 9.96 -3.82
N GLN A 259 -23.46 9.83 -2.79
CA GLN A 259 -24.41 10.87 -2.33
C GLN A 259 -25.46 10.33 -1.35
N GLY A 260 -25.64 11.01 -0.21
CA GLY A 260 -26.96 11.15 0.42
C GLY A 260 -27.09 10.84 1.92
N ALA A 261 -26.97 11.91 2.72
CA ALA A 261 -27.75 12.18 3.95
C ALA A 261 -27.25 11.69 5.33
N SER A 262 -26.85 12.72 6.10
CA SER A 262 -27.18 12.99 7.51
C SER A 262 -26.49 12.22 8.64
N GLY A 263 -25.52 12.91 9.26
CA GLY A 263 -25.60 13.24 10.68
C GLY A 263 -24.98 12.26 11.67
N GLY A 264 -23.90 12.68 12.33
CA GLY A 264 -23.49 12.09 13.61
C GLY A 264 -21.99 12.06 13.83
N ALA A 265 -21.50 12.95 14.69
CA ALA A 265 -20.18 12.87 15.28
C ALA A 265 -19.99 11.52 16.01
N GLY A 266 -18.81 10.92 15.91
CA GLY A 266 -18.53 9.64 16.58
C GLY A 266 -17.04 9.28 16.59
N GLY A 267 -16.26 10.04 17.35
CA GLY A 267 -14.93 9.58 17.76
C GLY A 267 -15.04 8.36 18.69
N LEU A 268 -14.08 7.44 18.58
CA LEU A 268 -13.76 6.39 19.55
C LEU A 268 -14.93 5.46 19.94
N GLY A 269 -15.12 4.41 19.15
CA GLY A 269 -15.79 3.17 19.59
C GLY A 269 -14.98 2.38 20.64
N GLY A 270 -14.38 3.09 21.60
CA GLY A 270 -13.61 2.55 22.71
C GLY A 270 -14.52 2.22 23.90
N LEU A 271 -14.28 1.08 24.52
CA LEU A 271 -14.84 0.62 25.80
C LEU A 271 -16.34 0.25 25.86
N ALA A 272 -17.24 0.96 25.16
CA ALA A 272 -18.68 0.68 25.25
C ALA A 272 -19.08 -0.66 24.61
N GLY A 273 -18.45 -1.05 23.50
CA GLY A 273 -18.67 -2.36 22.86
C GLY A 273 -18.03 -3.54 23.61
N LEU A 274 -17.00 -3.27 24.42
CA LEU A 274 -16.31 -4.27 25.25
C LEU A 274 -17.11 -4.62 26.51
N MET A 275 -17.86 -3.67 27.07
CA MET A 275 -18.71 -3.91 28.24
C MET A 275 -20.04 -4.62 27.93
N ASN A 276 -20.49 -4.60 26.67
CA ASN A 276 -21.70 -5.32 26.29
C ASN A 276 -21.44 -6.80 25.93
N ASN A 277 -20.18 -7.26 26.05
CA ASN A 277 -19.83 -8.66 25.84
C ASN A 277 -20.03 -9.45 27.16
N PRO A 278 -21.02 -10.34 27.25
CA PRO A 278 -21.31 -11.10 28.47
C PRO A 278 -20.11 -11.96 28.93
N GLN A 279 -19.24 -12.37 28.00
CA GLN A 279 -18.02 -13.12 28.34
C GLN A 279 -16.97 -12.24 29.04
N VAL A 280 -16.88 -10.96 28.67
CA VAL A 280 -15.96 -9.99 29.30
C VAL A 280 -16.47 -9.63 30.70
N MET A 281 -17.79 -9.52 30.88
CA MET A 281 -18.39 -9.29 32.20
C MET A 281 -18.18 -10.48 33.14
N GLN A 282 -18.31 -11.71 32.65
CA GLN A 282 -18.01 -12.92 33.41
C GLN A 282 -16.52 -13.05 33.73
N ALA A 283 -15.64 -12.70 32.80
CA ALA A 283 -14.19 -12.66 33.02
C ALA A 283 -13.82 -11.61 34.08
N ALA A 284 -14.43 -10.42 34.02
CA ALA A 284 -14.23 -9.35 35.00
C ALA A 284 -14.78 -9.74 36.39
N GLN A 285 -15.93 -10.41 36.47
CA GLN A 285 -16.47 -10.93 37.72
C GLN A 285 -15.56 -12.01 38.34
N ARG A 286 -15.02 -12.92 37.53
CA ARG A 286 -14.05 -13.93 37.99
C ARG A 286 -12.74 -13.29 38.44
N MET A 287 -12.31 -12.21 37.81
CA MET A 287 -11.13 -11.45 38.19
C MET A 287 -11.33 -10.68 39.51
N MET A 288 -12.50 -10.05 39.72
CA MET A 288 -12.82 -9.37 40.99
C MET A 288 -13.00 -10.34 42.17
N GLN A 289 -13.46 -11.56 41.90
CA GLN A 289 -13.65 -12.59 42.92
C GLN A 289 -12.34 -13.31 43.30
N ASN A 290 -11.22 -13.00 42.63
CA ASN A 290 -9.96 -13.71 42.82
C ASN A 290 -8.83 -12.75 43.26
N PRO A 291 -8.67 -12.53 44.59
CA PRO A 291 -7.70 -11.58 45.15
C PRO A 291 -6.25 -11.89 44.75
N GLU A 292 -5.93 -13.16 44.50
CA GLU A 292 -4.60 -13.62 44.09
C GLU A 292 -4.27 -13.26 42.63
N ALA A 293 -5.28 -13.23 41.75
CA ALA A 293 -5.09 -12.85 40.35
C ALA A 293 -4.81 -11.34 40.19
N MET A 294 -5.43 -10.50 41.04
CA MET A 294 -5.16 -9.06 41.10
C MET A 294 -3.74 -8.79 41.65
N ASN A 295 -3.32 -9.56 42.66
CA ASN A 295 -1.99 -9.46 43.26
C ASN A 295 -0.89 -9.88 42.27
N GLY A 296 -1.16 -10.86 41.40
CA GLY A 296 -0.27 -11.27 40.30
C GLY A 296 -0.10 -10.19 39.22
N LEU A 297 -1.15 -9.43 38.91
CA LEU A 297 -1.10 -8.29 37.99
C LEU A 297 -0.30 -7.10 38.56
N LEU A 298 -0.47 -6.79 39.85
CA LEU A 298 0.28 -5.73 40.54
C LEU A 298 1.77 -6.06 40.74
N ASN A 299 2.10 -7.34 40.82
CA ASN A 299 3.49 -7.82 40.89
C ASN A 299 4.11 -8.09 39.52
N ASN A 300 3.39 -7.87 38.41
CA ASN A 300 3.95 -8.04 37.08
C ASN A 300 4.87 -6.85 36.73
N PRO A 301 6.19 -7.07 36.58
CA PRO A 301 7.16 -5.99 36.35
C PRO A 301 6.93 -5.25 35.02
N GLN A 302 6.38 -5.92 34.01
CA GLN A 302 6.05 -5.29 32.72
C GLN A 302 4.85 -4.34 32.85
N LEU A 303 3.88 -4.65 33.71
CA LEU A 303 2.72 -3.80 33.96
C LEU A 303 3.11 -2.55 34.76
N ARG A 304 4.07 -2.67 35.69
CA ARG A 304 4.66 -1.52 36.39
C ARG A 304 5.43 -0.60 35.45
N GLN A 305 6.21 -1.15 34.52
CA GLN A 305 6.89 -0.37 33.48
C GLN A 305 5.88 0.33 32.56
N MET A 306 4.79 -0.33 32.21
CA MET A 306 3.70 0.27 31.44
C MET A 306 3.03 1.42 32.22
N ALA A 307 2.72 1.23 33.50
CA ALA A 307 2.15 2.28 34.36
C ALA A 307 3.10 3.49 34.54
N GLN A 308 4.41 3.25 34.61
CA GLN A 308 5.42 4.32 34.61
C GLN A 308 5.48 5.07 33.28
N ASN A 309 5.42 4.36 32.14
CA ASN A 309 5.37 4.98 30.81
C ASN A 309 4.07 5.77 30.57
N PHE A 310 2.97 5.40 31.23
CA PHE A 310 1.70 6.11 31.17
C PHE A 310 1.56 7.21 32.24
N GLY A 311 2.61 7.51 33.02
CA GLY A 311 2.61 8.59 34.01
C GLY A 311 1.75 8.32 35.24
N LEU A 312 1.32 7.07 35.46
CA LEU A 312 0.54 6.63 36.63
C LEU A 312 1.42 6.05 37.75
N GLY A 313 2.73 6.22 37.62
CA GLY A 313 3.72 5.56 38.47
C GLY A 313 4.72 6.52 39.08
N ASN A 314 4.26 7.59 39.75
CA ASN A 314 4.90 8.14 40.95
C ASN A 314 4.02 9.22 41.59
N ASP A 315 3.83 9.15 42.91
CA ASP A 315 3.36 10.25 43.78
C ASP A 315 2.06 10.98 43.39
N SER A 316 0.91 10.36 43.67
CA SER A 316 -0.31 11.11 43.94
C SER A 316 -1.04 10.43 45.09
N ASN A 317 -1.06 11.09 46.24
CA ASN A 317 -1.52 10.56 47.51
C ASN A 317 -2.87 9.84 47.39
N LEU A 318 -2.94 8.62 47.93
CA LEU A 318 -4.21 7.90 48.14
C LEU A 318 -5.24 8.77 48.92
N GLU A 319 -4.72 9.70 49.74
CA GLU A 319 -5.45 10.74 50.47
C GLU A 319 -6.14 11.76 49.53
N ASP A 320 -5.49 12.17 48.44
CA ASP A 320 -6.03 13.11 47.44
C ASP A 320 -7.03 12.42 46.50
N LEU A 321 -6.89 11.10 46.31
CA LEU A 321 -7.84 10.27 45.58
C LEU A 321 -9.14 10.06 46.38
N MET A 322 -9.05 9.94 47.71
CA MET A 322 -10.22 9.85 48.61
C MET A 322 -10.90 11.21 48.87
N ASN A 323 -10.16 12.31 48.77
CA ASN A 323 -10.70 13.67 48.83
C ASN A 323 -11.17 14.23 47.49
N ASN A 324 -11.11 13.43 46.42
CA ASN A 324 -11.59 13.84 45.12
C ASN A 324 -13.14 13.93 45.12
N PRO A 325 -13.73 15.14 44.94
CA PRO A 325 -15.18 15.35 45.04
C PRO A 325 -15.96 14.55 43.99
N MET A 326 -15.33 14.18 42.86
CA MET A 326 -15.95 13.35 41.83
C MET A 326 -16.13 11.89 42.30
N LEU A 327 -15.17 11.36 43.06
CA LEU A 327 -15.23 10.01 43.64
C LEU A 327 -16.17 9.93 44.85
N GLN A 328 -16.27 11.00 45.64
CA GLN A 328 -17.24 11.08 46.74
C GLN A 328 -18.68 11.12 46.23
N ASN A 329 -18.94 11.85 45.13
CA ASN A 329 -20.25 11.85 44.49
C ASN A 329 -20.60 10.49 43.90
N LEU A 330 -19.61 9.79 43.32
CA LEU A 330 -19.78 8.42 42.81
C LEU A 330 -20.08 7.42 43.95
N ALA A 331 -19.35 7.49 45.07
CA ALA A 331 -19.55 6.63 46.23
C ALA A 331 -20.91 6.86 46.93
N ASN A 332 -21.37 8.12 47.01
CA ASN A 332 -22.70 8.45 47.54
C ASN A 332 -23.84 7.98 46.62
N GLN A 333 -23.62 7.96 45.30
CA GLN A 333 -24.58 7.39 44.34
C GLN A 333 -24.70 5.87 44.46
N PHE A 334 -23.60 5.17 44.76
CA PHE A 334 -23.59 3.72 44.93
C PHE A 334 -24.06 3.26 46.32
N ARG A 335 -23.98 4.12 47.34
CA ARG A 335 -24.46 3.82 48.71
C ARG A 335 -25.95 4.13 48.93
N GLY A 336 -26.61 4.79 47.97
CA GLY A 336 -28.00 5.25 48.06
C GLY A 336 -29.04 4.39 47.34
N GLY A 337 -29.02 3.06 47.51
CA GLY A 337 -30.05 2.13 47.00
C GLY A 337 -30.64 1.26 48.13
N PRO A 338 -31.90 0.84 48.02
CA PRO A 338 -32.98 1.14 48.97
C PRO A 338 -33.00 0.24 50.23
N ASN A 339 -33.35 0.86 51.36
CA ASN A 339 -33.73 0.18 52.61
C ASN A 339 -34.82 -0.89 52.34
N PRO A 340 -34.60 -2.16 52.69
CA PRO A 340 -35.68 -3.06 53.08
C PRO A 340 -36.12 -2.72 54.51
N GLN A 341 -37.42 -2.86 54.77
CA GLN A 341 -38.08 -2.61 56.05
C GLN A 341 -37.47 -3.38 57.23
#